data_AF-A0A445DT21-F1
#
_entry.id   AF-A0A445DT21-F1
#
_cell.length_a   1.000
_cell.length_b   1.000
_cell.length_c   1.000
_cell.angle_alpha   90.00
_cell.angle_beta   90.00
_cell.angle_gamma   90.00
#
_symmetry.space_group_name_H-M   'P 1'
#
loop_
_entity.id
_entity.type
_entity.pdbx_description
1 polymer ?
#
loop_
_entity_poly.entity_id
_entity_poly.type
_entity_poly.pdbx_seq_one_letter_code
_entity_poly.pdbx_strand_id
1 'polypeptide(L)'
;MHAIIHGLNIATMNGYQNLVVESDSAAAVKFITHGCSPAHLCAPLIQDIRNLAAHLQQILWRHSLCEANSVVDLLFKKGQDLPLGLHLLDRAPTPARGY
;
A
#
# COMPACT_ATOMS: atom_id res chain seq x y z
N MET A 1 -4.21 3.08 -3.94
CA MET A 1 -4.13 4.56 -3.84
C MET A 1 -4.52 5.07 -2.46
N HIS A 2 -5.78 4.93 -2.01
CA HIS A 2 -6.21 5.42 -0.69
C HIS A 2 -5.39 4.86 0.49
N ALA A 3 -5.08 3.55 0.49
CA ALA A 3 -4.23 2.96 1.51
C ALA A 3 -2.82 3.58 1.56
N ILE A 4 -2.26 3.95 0.39
CA ILE A 4 -0.96 4.61 0.30
C ILE A 4 -1.03 6.01 0.90
N ILE A 5 -2.04 6.80 0.55
CA ILE A 5 -2.26 8.15 1.12
C ILE A 5 -2.40 8.08 2.65
N HIS A 6 -3.19 7.14 3.16
CA HIS A 6 -3.39 6.98 4.59
C HIS A 6 -2.09 6.58 5.31
N GLY A 7 -1.33 5.64 4.75
CA GLY A 7 -0.01 5.25 5.27
C GLY A 7 0.99 6.41 5.29
N LEU A 8 1.03 7.21 4.21
CA LEU A 8 1.88 8.42 4.19
C LEU A 8 1.47 9.44 5.26
N ASN A 9 0.17 9.70 5.43
CA ASN A 9 -0.29 10.64 6.46
C ASN A 9 0.11 10.19 7.87
N ILE A 10 -0.08 8.91 8.19
CA ILE A 10 0.36 8.35 9.48
C ILE A 10 1.87 8.53 9.62
N ALA A 11 2.64 8.22 8.58
CA ALA A 11 4.09 8.31 8.65
C ALA A 11 4.59 9.74 8.88
N THR A 12 4.03 10.70 8.14
CA THR A 12 4.33 12.12 8.27
C THR A 12 3.92 12.66 9.65
N MET A 13 2.74 12.28 10.15
CA MET A 13 2.27 12.67 11.50
C MET A 13 3.19 12.17 12.62
N ASN A 14 3.83 11.02 12.42
CA ASN A 14 4.80 10.46 13.36
C ASN A 14 6.24 10.99 13.14
N GLY A 15 6.44 11.92 12.20
CA GLY A 15 7.74 12.54 11.94
C GLY A 15 8.73 11.66 11.19
N TYR A 16 8.30 10.57 10.56
CA TYR A 16 9.18 9.76 9.71
C TYR A 16 9.50 10.51 8.41
N GLN A 17 10.77 10.55 8.05
CA GLN A 17 11.26 11.26 6.87
C GLN A 17 11.80 10.34 5.77
N ASN A 18 12.03 9.06 6.10
CA ASN A 18 12.57 8.06 5.18
C ASN A 18 11.61 6.88 5.14
N LEU A 19 10.94 6.67 3.99
CA LEU A 19 9.89 5.65 3.85
C LEU A 19 10.18 4.70 2.69
N VAL A 20 9.82 3.44 2.90
CA VAL A 20 9.69 2.44 1.84
C VAL A 20 8.23 2.09 1.74
N VAL A 21 7.62 2.35 0.57
CA VAL A 21 6.23 2.01 0.30
C VAL A 21 6.20 0.84 -0.66
N GLU A 22 5.73 -0.30 -0.17
CA GLU A 22 5.56 -1.52 -0.95
C GLU A 22 4.08 -1.68 -1.33
N SER A 23 3.82 -1.92 -2.62
CA SER A 23 2.47 -2.23 -3.11
C SER A 23 2.52 -3.40 -4.08
N ASP A 24 1.52 -4.26 -3.99
CA ASP A 24 1.28 -5.40 -4.89
C ASP A 24 0.65 -4.99 -6.23
N SER A 25 0.05 -3.80 -6.29
CA SER A 25 -0.50 -3.25 -7.51
C SER A 25 0.59 -2.60 -8.37
N ALA A 26 1.01 -3.31 -9.43
CA ALA A 26 1.94 -2.79 -10.43
C ALA A 26 1.42 -1.48 -11.06
N ALA A 27 0.10 -1.37 -11.25
CA ALA A 27 -0.55 -0.16 -11.75
C ALA A 27 -0.37 1.02 -10.77
N ALA A 28 -0.56 0.81 -9.47
CA ALA A 28 -0.37 1.86 -8.47
C ALA A 28 1.09 2.35 -8.41
N VAL A 29 2.06 1.42 -8.39
CA VAL A 29 3.49 1.79 -8.39
C VAL A 29 3.85 2.55 -9.67
N LYS A 30 3.37 2.09 -10.84
CA LYS A 30 3.60 2.77 -12.12
C LYS A 30 2.99 4.17 -12.14
N PHE A 31 1.77 4.34 -11.64
CA PHE A 31 1.11 5.64 -11.59
C PHE A 31 1.80 6.63 -10.66
N ILE A 32 2.37 6.17 -9.55
CA ILE A 32 3.08 7.05 -8.62
C ILE A 32 4.45 7.45 -9.19
N THR A 33 5.16 6.50 -9.80
CA THR A 33 6.52 6.72 -10.32
C THR A 33 6.54 7.48 -11.65
N HIS A 34 5.62 7.18 -12.56
CA HIS A 34 5.60 7.75 -13.92
C HIS A 34 4.44 8.74 -14.14
N GLY A 35 3.53 8.88 -13.18
CA GLY A 35 2.31 9.65 -13.34
C GLY A 35 1.23 8.91 -14.14
N CYS A 36 0.13 9.61 -14.40
CA CYS A 36 -0.94 9.15 -15.28
C CYS A 36 -1.44 10.28 -16.17
N SER A 37 -2.31 9.95 -17.14
CA SER A 37 -3.00 10.97 -17.93
C SER A 37 -3.84 11.89 -17.01
N PRO A 38 -3.91 13.20 -17.27
CA PRO A 38 -4.74 14.14 -16.51
C PRO A 38 -6.24 13.80 -16.52
N ALA A 39 -6.71 13.11 -17.56
CA ALA A 39 -8.11 12.66 -17.67
C ALA A 39 -8.40 11.39 -16.86
N HIS A 40 -7.38 10.77 -16.26
CA HIS A 40 -7.54 9.54 -15.49
C HIS A 40 -8.12 9.83 -14.10
N LEU A 41 -9.06 9.00 -13.65
CA LEU A 41 -9.75 9.17 -12.36
C LEU A 41 -8.79 9.21 -11.15
N CYS A 42 -7.61 8.61 -11.28
CA CYS A 42 -6.59 8.61 -10.22
C CYS A 42 -5.61 9.80 -10.26
N ALA A 43 -5.71 10.70 -11.24
CA ALA A 43 -4.87 11.89 -11.34
C ALA A 43 -4.84 12.75 -10.04
N PRO A 44 -5.99 13.09 -9.42
CA PRO A 44 -5.97 13.85 -8.16
C PRO A 44 -5.28 13.08 -7.03
N LEU A 45 -5.53 11.78 -6.91
CA LEU A 45 -4.92 10.94 -5.87
C LEU A 45 -3.40 10.84 -6.01
N ILE A 46 -2.89 10.78 -7.25
CA ILE A 46 -1.44 10.77 -7.51
C ILE A 46 -0.84 12.11 -7.13
N GLN A 47 -1.53 13.21 -7.42
CA GLN A 47 -1.07 14.53 -7.04
C GLN A 47 -0.97 14.68 -5.51
N ASP A 48 -1.97 14.19 -4.77
CA ASP A 48 -1.93 14.17 -3.30
C ASP A 48 -0.78 13.32 -2.77
N ILE A 49 -0.55 12.13 -3.32
CA ILE A 49 0.58 11.26 -2.96
C ILE A 49 1.91 12.00 -3.20
N ARG A 50 2.05 12.69 -4.33
CA ARG A 50 3.27 13.44 -4.66
C ARG A 50 3.48 14.63 -3.74
N ASN A 51 2.42 15.35 -3.38
CA ASN A 51 2.48 16.45 -2.43
C ASN A 51 2.92 15.95 -1.05
N LEU A 52 2.32 14.85 -0.56
CA LEU A 52 2.72 14.22 0.70
C LEU A 52 4.17 13.72 0.66
N ALA A 53 4.57 13.11 -0.45
CA ALA A 53 5.93 12.63 -0.64
C ALA A 53 6.98 13.75 -0.71
N ALA A 54 6.61 14.94 -1.17
CA ALA A 54 7.50 16.10 -1.22
C ALA A 54 7.92 16.60 0.17
N HIS A 55 7.17 16.26 1.22
CA HIS A 55 7.51 16.56 2.60
C HIS A 55 8.49 15.55 3.22
N LEU A 56 8.83 14.46 2.50
CA LEU A 56 9.74 13.42 2.97
C LEU A 56 11.14 13.64 2.40
N GLN A 57 12.18 13.27 3.15
CA GLN A 57 13.56 13.36 2.68
C GLN A 57 13.87 12.25 1.67
N GLN A 58 13.41 11.03 1.94
CA GLN A 58 13.59 9.89 1.04
C GLN A 58 12.32 9.04 1.00
N ILE A 59 11.89 8.71 -0.21
CA ILE A 59 10.82 7.75 -0.42
C ILE A 59 11.21 6.76 -1.52
N LEU A 60 11.09 5.48 -1.23
CA LEU A 60 11.31 4.39 -2.18
C LEU A 60 9.99 3.69 -2.46
N TRP A 61 9.59 3.65 -3.73
CA TRP A 61 8.41 2.94 -4.19
C TRP A 61 8.83 1.57 -4.70
N ARG A 62 8.30 0.51 -4.10
CA ARG A 62 8.58 -0.87 -4.53
C ARG A 62 7.30 -1.56 -4.92
N HIS A 63 7.36 -2.24 -6.07
CA HIS A 63 6.36 -3.23 -6.43
C HIS A 63 6.77 -4.56 -5.78
N SER A 64 5.89 -5.11 -4.94
CA SER A 64 6.10 -6.42 -4.32
C SER A 64 5.07 -7.38 -4.88
N LEU A 65 5.51 -8.36 -5.67
CA LEU A 65 4.62 -9.41 -6.17
C LEU A 65 4.09 -10.22 -4.97
N CYS A 66 2.77 -10.20 -4.78
CA CYS A 66 2.05 -10.94 -3.72
C CYS A 66 2.35 -12.45 -3.72
N GLU A 67 2.86 -13.00 -4.82
CA GLU A 67 3.21 -14.43 -4.94
C GLU A 67 4.27 -14.92 -3.93
N ALA A 68 5.07 -14.04 -3.32
CA ALA A 68 6.03 -14.45 -2.30
C ALA A 68 5.40 -14.76 -0.94
N ASN A 69 4.10 -14.46 -0.73
CA ASN A 69 3.46 -14.68 0.57
C ASN A 69 2.00 -15.16 0.39
N SER A 70 1.81 -16.43 0.03
CA SER A 70 0.48 -17.07 -0.06
C SER A 70 -0.39 -16.90 1.19
N VAL A 71 0.24 -16.55 2.33
CA VAL A 71 -0.41 -16.22 3.60
C VAL A 71 -1.16 -14.87 3.54
N VAL A 72 -0.64 -13.87 2.83
CA VAL A 72 -1.26 -12.53 2.71
C VAL A 72 -2.49 -12.58 1.80
N ASP A 73 -2.41 -13.34 0.70
CA ASP A 73 -3.55 -13.56 -0.20
C ASP A 73 -4.69 -14.32 0.50
N LEU A 74 -4.33 -15.30 1.33
CA LEU A 74 -5.29 -16.01 2.17
C LEU A 74 -5.95 -15.09 3.23
N LEU A 75 -5.17 -14.18 3.81
CA LEU A 75 -5.66 -13.18 4.76
C LEU A 75 -6.59 -12.16 4.08
N PHE A 76 -6.23 -11.68 2.90
CA PHE A 76 -7.05 -10.73 2.15
C PHE A 76 -8.38 -11.37 1.73
N LYS A 77 -8.37 -12.63 1.27
CA LYS A 77 -9.60 -13.39 1.00
C LYS A 77 -10.47 -13.57 2.25
N LYS A 78 -9.88 -13.91 3.39
CA LYS A 78 -10.64 -14.06 4.65
C LYS A 78 -11.16 -12.72 5.19
N GLY A 79 -10.43 -11.63 4.96
CA GLY A 79 -10.83 -10.28 5.37
C GLY A 79 -12.00 -9.73 4.57
N GLN A 80 -12.17 -10.14 3.31
CA GLN A 80 -13.35 -9.78 2.50
C GLN A 80 -14.67 -10.37 3.02
N ASP A 81 -14.60 -11.46 3.79
CA ASP A 81 -15.75 -12.08 4.47
C ASP A 81 -16.02 -11.48 5.87
N LEU A 82 -15.16 -10.56 6.35
CA LEU A 82 -15.35 -9.89 7.64
C LEU A 82 -16.09 -8.54 7.44
N PRO A 83 -16.99 -8.16 8.37
CA PRO A 83 -17.62 -6.84 8.34
C PRO A 83 -16.57 -5.71 8.38
N LEU A 84 -16.88 -4.61 7.70
CA LEU A 84 -15.99 -3.47 7.51
C LEU A 84 -15.46 -2.93 8.86
N GLY A 85 -14.16 -3.07 9.11
CA GLY A 85 -13.49 -2.62 10.34
C GLY A 85 -11.96 -2.80 10.27
N LEU A 86 -11.21 -1.97 11.01
CA LEU A 86 -9.75 -2.09 11.13
C LEU A 86 -9.42 -3.23 12.12
N HIS A 87 -9.00 -4.37 11.59
CA HIS A 87 -8.59 -5.52 12.41
C HIS A 87 -7.06 -5.63 12.41
N LEU A 88 -6.45 -5.29 13.55
CA LEU A 88 -5.02 -5.53 13.79
C LEU A 88 -4.82 -7.01 14.11
N LEU A 89 -4.12 -7.71 13.22
CA LEU A 89 -3.71 -9.10 13.44
C LEU A 89 -2.34 -9.10 14.13
N ASP A 90 -2.31 -9.47 15.40
CA ASP A 90 -1.10 -9.48 16.24
C ASP A 90 -0.17 -10.68 15.94
N ARG A 91 -0.58 -11.60 15.04
CA ARG A 91 0.23 -12.77 14.62
C ARG A 91 0.03 -13.12 13.16
N ALA A 92 1.12 -13.54 12.51
CA ALA A 92 1.08 -14.13 11.16
C ALA A 92 0.35 -15.49 11.19
N PRO A 93 -0.58 -15.77 10.27
CA PRO A 93 -1.18 -17.09 10.12
C PRO A 93 -0.15 -18.09 9.60
N THR A 94 -0.06 -19.24 10.26
CA THR A 94 0.72 -20.37 9.78
C THR A 94 0.09 -20.94 8.49
N PRO A 95 0.87 -21.17 7.41
CA PRO A 95 0.35 -21.83 6.22
C PRO A 95 -0.06 -23.26 6.56
N ALA A 96 -1.28 -23.63 6.16
CA ALA A 96 -1.82 -24.96 6.39
C ALA A 96 -0.98 -25.99 5.63
N ARG A 97 -0.31 -26.85 6.40
CA ARG A 97 0.44 -28.00 5.90
C ARG A 97 -0.56 -29.11 5.57
N GLY A 98 -0.79 -29.36 4.29
CA GLY A 98 -1.59 -30.49 3.80
C GLY A 98 -0.70 -31.46 3.01
N TYR A 99 -0.64 -32.70 3.48
CA TYR A 99 -0.03 -33.87 2.84
C TYR A 99 -0.80 -34.30 1.60
#